data_AF-A0A0C3GIW9-F1
#
_entry.id   AF-A0A0C3GIW9-F1
#
_cell.length_a   1.000
_cell.length_b   1.000
_cell.length_c   1.000
_cell.angle_alpha   90.00
_cell.angle_beta   90.00
_cell.angle_gamma   90.00
#
_symmetry.space_group_name_H-M   'P 1'
#
loop_
_entity.id
_entity.type
_entity.pdbx_description
1 polymer ?
#
loop_
_entity_poly.entity_id
_entity_poly.type
_entity_poly.pdbx_seq_one_letter_code
_entity_poly.pdbx_strand_id
1 'polypeptide(L)'
;MSAGLSSKEDVIVCLLVPGYIAVGSDDSADGHNDGGHGTFLVGFPCALLNSAKVKAEPTPDITIFSDGGLSDADDIKGEEWEAAIKSPPKGKKRVTKRQAFTSYYLKDLHFLYKDSNRDDKTKWKGVFRSPFVFQTFAAHLADIKGSQKILSLHDPEKPTPSPIGALGLAAVAVERALTLIATGTLTVEMAHAARGRTITHPRTLNFSTNKDSMRQMGFSDASWGKATHNYAKLAHKLTKAKFNVIVKEAQEFMKPTWTRNKTTDAMEVINVDEDDEWAFLVDNSDSDCK
;
A
#
# COMPACT_ATOMS: atom_id res chain seq x y z
N MET A 1 27.71 -10.46 5.01
CA MET A 1 27.24 -9.54 6.07
C MET A 1 25.73 -9.44 5.96
N SER A 2 25.01 -10.34 6.65
CA SER A 2 23.54 -10.34 6.67
C SER A 2 23.12 -9.64 7.96
N ALA A 3 22.76 -8.36 7.85
CA ALA A 3 22.19 -7.64 8.99
C ALA A 3 20.79 -8.22 9.23
N GLY A 4 20.60 -8.85 10.39
CA GLY A 4 19.28 -9.33 10.81
C GLY A 4 18.32 -8.15 10.87
N LEU A 5 17.33 -8.17 9.98
CA LEU A 5 16.17 -7.27 10.02
C LEU A 5 15.40 -7.59 11.30
N SER A 6 15.73 -6.83 12.34
CA SER A 6 15.22 -6.95 13.70
C SER A 6 13.73 -6.63 13.72
N SER A 7 12.89 -7.57 14.21
CA SER A 7 11.52 -7.54 14.82
C SER A 7 10.55 -6.35 14.62
N LYS A 8 11.04 -5.13 14.37
CA LYS A 8 10.30 -3.89 14.14
C LYS A 8 9.74 -3.77 12.72
N GLU A 9 10.28 -4.50 11.74
CA GLU A 9 9.80 -4.48 10.34
C GLU A 9 8.61 -5.43 10.09
N ASP A 10 8.50 -6.49 10.89
CA ASP A 10 7.38 -7.45 10.83
C ASP A 10 6.01 -6.79 11.04
N VAL A 11 5.95 -5.63 11.68
CA VAL A 11 4.70 -4.92 11.97
C VAL A 11 4.07 -4.33 10.71
N ILE A 12 4.85 -3.97 9.68
CA ILE A 12 4.31 -3.32 8.47
C ILE A 12 3.58 -4.33 7.58
N VAL A 13 4.10 -5.56 7.47
CA VAL A 13 3.51 -6.61 6.63
C VAL A 13 2.16 -7.09 7.17
N CYS A 14 2.01 -7.19 8.49
CA CYS A 14 0.75 -7.61 9.11
C CYS A 14 -0.40 -6.60 8.96
N LEU A 15 -0.14 -5.38 8.51
CA LEU A 15 -1.16 -4.33 8.37
C LEU A 15 -1.73 -4.21 6.95
N LEU A 16 -1.13 -4.88 5.97
CA LEU A 16 -1.54 -4.83 4.58
C LEU A 16 -2.53 -5.94 4.17
N VAL A 17 -2.77 -6.93 5.04
CA VAL A 17 -3.71 -8.03 4.74
C VAL A 17 -4.70 -8.19 5.90
N PRO A 18 -5.83 -7.48 5.82
CA PRO A 18 -7.08 -8.20 6.01
C PRO A 18 -8.11 -7.81 4.94
N GLY A 19 -8.46 -8.76 4.09
CA GLY A 19 -9.63 -8.68 3.21
C GLY A 19 -9.33 -8.94 1.74
N TYR A 20 -9.88 -10.05 1.25
CA TYR A 20 -10.00 -10.52 -0.14
C TYR A 20 -9.91 -9.42 -1.23
N ILE A 21 -8.98 -9.60 -2.16
CA ILE A 21 -8.99 -8.93 -3.46
C ILE A 21 -9.32 -10.02 -4.49
N ALA A 22 -10.55 -10.00 -5.02
CA ALA A 22 -10.92 -10.79 -6.17
C ALA A 22 -10.35 -10.12 -7.42
N VAL A 23 -9.38 -10.77 -8.06
CA VAL A 23 -8.84 -10.35 -9.36
C VAL A 23 -9.59 -11.14 -10.42
N GLY A 24 -10.49 -10.50 -11.17
CA GLY A 24 -11.01 -11.09 -12.39
C GLY A 24 -10.01 -10.86 -13.52
N SER A 25 -9.72 -11.92 -14.26
CA SER A 25 -8.95 -11.87 -15.50
C SER A 25 -9.94 -11.89 -16.65
N ASP A 26 -10.08 -10.77 -17.36
CA ASP A 26 -10.83 -10.73 -18.62
C ASP A 26 -9.87 -11.04 -19.77
N ASP A 27 -9.86 -12.32 -20.17
CA ASP A 27 -9.34 -12.75 -21.46
C ASP A 27 -10.55 -13.21 -22.29
N SER A 28 -11.04 -12.39 -23.22
CA SER A 28 -11.70 -12.94 -24.41
C SER A 28 -11.79 -11.94 -25.56
N ALA A 29 -11.00 -12.22 -26.60
CA ALA A 29 -11.35 -11.88 -27.97
C ALA A 29 -12.11 -13.08 -28.54
N ASP A 30 -13.41 -12.92 -28.77
CA ASP A 30 -14.12 -13.41 -29.96
C ASP A 30 -15.61 -13.09 -29.83
N GLY A 31 -16.17 -12.49 -30.89
CA GLY A 31 -17.51 -11.92 -30.88
C GLY A 31 -18.64 -12.92 -31.13
N HIS A 32 -19.74 -12.75 -30.41
CA HIS A 32 -21.10 -12.81 -30.95
C HIS A 32 -22.12 -12.26 -29.94
N ASN A 33 -23.11 -11.54 -30.46
CA ASN A 33 -24.27 -10.97 -29.76
C ASN A 33 -25.07 -12.01 -28.96
N ASP A 34 -25.59 -11.65 -27.78
CA ASP A 34 -26.99 -11.27 -27.57
C ASP A 34 -27.36 -11.27 -26.08
N GLY A 35 -28.02 -10.20 -25.63
CA GLY A 35 -29.10 -10.26 -24.64
C GLY A 35 -28.76 -10.37 -23.15
N GLY A 36 -29.01 -9.27 -22.42
CA GLY A 36 -29.48 -9.35 -21.03
C GLY A 36 -28.53 -8.84 -19.95
N HIS A 37 -28.32 -7.53 -19.85
CA HIS A 37 -27.64 -6.92 -18.71
C HIS A 37 -28.58 -6.87 -17.48
N GLY A 38 -28.50 -7.88 -16.63
CA GLY A 38 -28.95 -7.81 -15.23
C GLY A 38 -27.81 -7.34 -14.34
N THR A 39 -27.76 -6.05 -14.03
CA THR A 39 -26.85 -5.50 -13.01
C THR A 39 -27.26 -5.98 -11.62
N PHE A 40 -26.48 -6.88 -11.02
CA PHE A 40 -26.66 -7.35 -9.65
C PHE A 40 -25.70 -6.58 -8.72
N LEU A 41 -26.20 -5.51 -8.09
CA LEU A 41 -25.49 -4.78 -7.04
C LEU A 41 -25.69 -5.51 -5.71
N VAL A 42 -24.69 -6.28 -5.27
CA VAL A 42 -24.67 -6.82 -3.89
C VAL A 42 -24.11 -5.75 -2.95
N GLY A 43 -25.00 -4.89 -2.45
CA GLY A 43 -24.69 -3.94 -1.38
C GLY A 43 -24.67 -4.63 -0.02
N PHE A 44 -23.52 -4.67 0.64
CA PHE A 44 -23.47 -5.01 2.06
C PHE A 44 -23.84 -3.78 2.91
N PRO A 45 -24.69 -3.92 3.95
CA PRO A 45 -25.16 -2.81 4.76
C PRO A 45 -24.02 -2.24 5.61
N CYS A 46 -23.63 -1.01 5.29
CA CYS A 46 -22.79 -0.19 6.15
C CYS A 46 -23.60 0.12 7.42
N ALA A 47 -23.21 -0.48 8.56
CA ALA A 47 -23.84 -0.21 9.84
C ALA A 47 -23.85 1.31 10.12
N LEU A 48 -25.05 1.85 10.28
CA LEU A 48 -25.32 3.22 10.68
C LEU A 48 -24.76 3.47 12.08
N LEU A 49 -23.61 4.14 12.15
CA LEU A 49 -23.12 4.75 13.38
C LEU A 49 -23.92 6.03 13.62
N ASN A 50 -24.82 5.96 14.60
CA ASN A 50 -25.56 7.11 15.12
C ASN A 50 -24.58 8.22 15.52
N SER A 51 -24.63 9.33 14.81
CA SER A 51 -23.85 10.52 15.13
C SER A 51 -24.52 11.24 16.30
N ALA A 52 -23.88 11.21 17.46
CA ALA A 52 -24.27 12.01 18.61
C ALA A 52 -24.17 13.51 18.25
N LYS A 53 -25.30 14.21 18.35
CA LYS A 53 -25.44 15.64 18.04
C LYS A 53 -24.87 16.46 19.19
N VAL A 54 -23.62 16.90 19.08
CA VAL A 54 -23.01 17.83 20.04
C VAL A 54 -23.48 19.26 19.70
N LYS A 55 -24.23 19.85 20.64
CA LYS A 55 -24.67 21.25 20.62
C LYS A 55 -23.49 22.11 21.07
N ALA A 56 -22.90 22.88 20.16
CA ALA A 56 -21.87 23.86 20.49
C ALA A 56 -22.53 25.13 21.04
N GLU A 57 -22.09 25.57 22.22
CA GLU A 57 -22.41 26.89 22.76
C GLU A 57 -21.46 27.96 22.20
N PRO A 58 -21.92 29.20 21.99
CA PRO A 58 -21.10 30.29 21.47
C PRO A 58 -20.10 30.80 22.52
N THR A 59 -18.82 30.86 22.12
CA THR A 59 -17.74 31.48 22.91
C THR A 59 -17.91 33.01 22.96
N PRO A 60 -17.65 33.65 24.12
CA PRO A 60 -17.72 35.10 24.26
C PRO A 60 -16.57 35.82 23.54
N ASP A 61 -16.88 37.01 23.02
CA ASP A 61 -15.96 37.92 22.33
C ASP A 61 -14.74 38.27 23.20
N ILE A 62 -13.56 37.96 22.68
CA ILE A 62 -12.29 38.39 23.24
C ILE A 62 -11.99 39.78 22.70
N THR A 63 -12.15 40.78 23.57
CA THR A 63 -11.71 42.16 23.33
C THR A 63 -10.18 42.22 23.45
N ILE A 64 -9.51 42.57 22.35
CA ILE A 64 -8.06 42.76 22.30
C ILE A 64 -7.76 44.18 22.76
N PHE A 65 -7.29 44.32 24.01
CA PHE A 65 -6.65 45.54 24.47
C PHE A 65 -5.28 45.68 23.79
N SER A 66 -5.15 46.72 22.96
CA SER A 66 -3.87 47.25 22.51
C SER A 66 -3.37 48.23 23.56
N ASP A 67 -2.22 47.96 24.15
CA ASP A 67 -1.18 48.94 24.50
C ASP A 67 -0.15 48.30 25.43
N GLY A 68 1.09 48.17 24.95
CA GLY A 68 2.21 47.66 25.72
C GLY A 68 3.50 47.73 24.92
N GLY A 69 4.23 48.84 25.09
CA GLY A 69 5.49 49.13 24.39
C GLY A 69 6.59 48.11 24.69
N LEU A 70 7.28 47.73 23.61
CA LEU A 70 8.51 46.92 23.65
C LEU A 70 9.68 47.84 24.05
N SER A 71 10.23 47.60 25.24
CA SER A 71 11.57 48.07 25.61
C SER A 71 12.57 47.12 24.95
N ASP A 72 13.36 47.67 24.02
CA ASP A 72 14.53 47.00 23.46
C ASP A 72 15.60 46.83 24.55
N ALA A 73 16.32 45.71 24.47
CA ALA A 73 17.51 45.37 25.24
C ALA A 73 17.30 44.73 26.63
N ASP A 74 16.79 43.51 26.64
CA ASP A 74 17.26 42.50 27.60
C ASP A 74 17.83 41.30 26.83
N ASP A 75 19.12 41.05 27.02
CA ASP A 75 19.87 39.94 26.47
C ASP A 75 19.36 38.60 27.02
N ILE A 76 18.32 38.04 26.40
CA ILE A 76 17.88 36.66 26.65
C ILE A 76 18.84 35.69 25.94
N LYS A 77 20.08 35.61 26.46
CA LYS A 77 21.03 34.51 26.19
C LYS A 77 20.99 33.52 27.35
N GLY A 78 19.83 32.88 27.55
CA GLY A 78 19.66 31.73 28.43
C GLY A 78 19.60 30.42 27.64
N GLU A 79 19.68 29.26 28.32
CA GLU A 79 19.51 27.92 27.73
C GLU A 79 18.22 27.79 26.88
N GLU A 80 17.20 28.59 27.20
CA GLU A 80 15.95 28.66 26.44
C GLU A 80 16.12 29.16 25.00
N TRP A 81 17.09 30.05 24.74
CA TRP A 81 17.39 30.54 23.38
C TRP A 81 18.07 29.47 22.53
N GLU A 82 18.97 28.67 23.12
CA GLU A 82 19.58 27.54 22.42
C GLU A 82 18.54 26.43 22.11
N ALA A 83 17.58 26.22 23.01
CA ALA A 83 16.45 25.32 22.76
C ALA A 83 15.52 25.84 21.65
N ALA A 84 15.37 27.16 21.52
CA ALA A 84 14.60 27.79 20.46
C ALA A 84 15.28 27.68 19.08
N ILE A 85 16.62 27.75 19.00
CA ILE A 85 17.37 27.57 17.75
C ILE A 85 17.40 26.12 17.30
N LYS A 86 17.51 25.17 18.24
CA LYS A 86 17.36 23.74 17.93
C LYS A 86 15.92 23.34 17.63
N SER A 87 14.94 24.19 17.94
CA SER A 87 13.54 23.92 17.64
C SER A 87 13.25 24.22 16.17
N PRO A 88 12.57 23.31 15.45
CA PRO A 88 12.16 23.57 14.07
C PRO A 88 11.34 24.87 13.99
N PRO A 89 11.50 25.66 12.92
CA PRO A 89 10.76 26.90 12.75
C PRO A 89 9.26 26.65 12.87
N LYS A 90 8.61 27.49 13.68
CA LYS A 90 7.18 27.45 14.01
C LYS A 90 6.37 27.29 12.70
N GLY A 91 5.75 26.13 12.52
CA GLY A 91 4.95 25.79 11.33
C GLY A 91 5.47 24.66 10.44
N LYS A 92 6.75 24.22 10.57
CA LYS A 92 7.23 23.03 9.84
C LYS A 92 6.98 21.76 10.66
N LYS A 93 6.14 20.85 10.15
CA LYS A 93 5.95 19.51 10.74
C LYS A 93 7.30 18.79 10.79
N ARG A 94 7.67 18.24 11.96
CA ARG A 94 8.88 17.40 12.10
C ARG A 94 8.72 16.17 11.22
N VAL A 95 9.49 16.11 10.14
CA VAL A 95 9.59 14.88 9.32
C VAL A 95 10.27 13.83 10.19
N THR A 96 9.58 12.73 10.45
CA THR A 96 10.14 11.62 11.22
C THR A 96 11.23 10.92 10.39
N LYS A 97 12.23 10.32 11.04
CA LYS A 97 13.26 9.52 10.34
C LYS A 97 12.65 8.45 9.42
N ARG A 98 11.48 7.91 9.79
CA ARG A 98 10.75 6.92 9.00
C ARG A 98 10.13 7.52 7.74
N GLN A 99 9.55 8.71 7.81
CA GLN A 99 9.05 9.42 6.62
C GLN A 99 10.16 9.69 5.63
N ALA A 100 11.33 10.15 6.09
CA ALA A 100 12.48 10.37 5.22
C ALA A 100 12.96 9.06 4.56
N PHE A 101 13.01 7.97 5.32
CA PHE A 101 13.33 6.64 4.80
C PHE A 101 12.32 6.17 3.75
N THR A 102 11.02 6.27 4.01
CA THR A 102 10.00 5.81 3.04
C THR A 102 9.96 6.68 1.80
N SER A 103 10.17 8.00 1.92
CA SER A 103 10.34 8.90 0.77
C SER A 103 11.54 8.51 -0.09
N TYR A 104 12.66 8.10 0.53
CA TYR A 104 13.82 7.58 -0.20
C TYR A 104 13.49 6.29 -0.97
N TYR A 105 12.77 5.36 -0.35
CA TYR A 105 12.39 4.09 -0.98
C TYR A 105 11.34 4.22 -2.08
N LEU A 106 10.45 5.22 -1.99
CA LEU A 106 9.49 5.56 -3.03
C LEU A 106 10.14 6.23 -4.24
N LYS A 107 11.20 7.01 -4.00
CA LYS A 107 11.96 7.63 -5.09
C LYS A 107 12.45 6.53 -6.02
N ASP A 108 12.16 6.69 -7.31
CA ASP A 108 12.59 5.78 -8.36
C ASP A 108 12.20 4.30 -8.12
N LEU A 109 11.23 4.01 -7.24
CA LEU A 109 10.80 2.65 -6.90
C LEU A 109 11.92 1.76 -6.32
N HIS A 110 12.82 2.34 -5.51
CA HIS A 110 13.88 1.58 -4.82
C HIS A 110 13.36 0.36 -4.05
N PHE A 111 12.12 0.43 -3.53
CA PHE A 111 11.46 -0.67 -2.82
C PHE A 111 11.13 -1.88 -3.69
N LEU A 112 11.26 -1.81 -5.01
CA LEU A 112 10.95 -2.93 -5.91
C LEU A 112 12.15 -3.86 -6.12
N TYR A 113 13.37 -3.35 -6.01
CA TYR A 113 14.60 -4.04 -6.38
C TYR A 113 15.31 -4.65 -5.18
N LYS A 114 16.07 -5.73 -5.40
CA LYS A 114 16.93 -6.34 -4.38
C LYS A 114 18.16 -5.48 -4.09
N ASP A 115 18.86 -5.09 -5.15
CA ASP A 115 20.11 -4.33 -5.07
C ASP A 115 19.91 -2.96 -5.70
N SER A 116 19.43 -2.01 -4.89
CA SER A 116 19.17 -0.63 -5.31
C SER A 116 20.10 0.40 -4.64
N ASN A 117 21.16 -0.05 -3.96
CA ASN A 117 22.09 0.80 -3.22
C ASN A 117 23.12 1.52 -4.11
N ARG A 118 22.98 1.46 -5.45
CA ARG A 118 23.86 2.15 -6.41
C ARG A 118 23.11 3.34 -6.98
N ASP A 119 23.76 4.48 -7.11
CA ASP A 119 23.13 5.68 -7.69
C ASP A 119 22.72 5.47 -9.17
N ASP A 120 23.37 4.52 -9.84
CA ASP A 120 23.11 4.19 -11.25
C ASP A 120 21.90 3.26 -11.40
N LYS A 121 20.79 3.80 -11.89
CA LYS A 121 19.55 3.05 -12.21
C LYS A 121 19.78 1.86 -13.14
N THR A 122 20.73 1.98 -14.07
CA THR A 122 21.08 0.93 -15.04
C THR A 122 21.76 -0.29 -14.41
N LYS A 123 22.23 -0.18 -13.16
CA LYS A 123 22.92 -1.26 -12.44
C LYS A 123 22.01 -1.93 -11.41
N TRP A 124 20.75 -1.52 -11.31
CA TRP A 124 19.81 -2.12 -10.37
C TRP A 124 19.43 -3.53 -10.82
N LYS A 125 19.34 -4.44 -9.85
CA LYS A 125 19.09 -5.85 -10.12
C LYS A 125 17.99 -6.41 -9.23
N GLY A 126 17.27 -7.39 -9.79
CA GLY A 126 16.24 -8.14 -9.08
C GLY A 126 14.95 -7.37 -8.88
N VAL A 127 14.25 -7.05 -9.98
CA VAL A 127 12.88 -6.51 -9.94
C VAL A 127 11.98 -7.47 -9.16
N PHE A 128 11.10 -6.93 -8.31
CA PHE A 128 10.23 -7.65 -7.37
C PHE A 128 10.96 -8.46 -6.29
N ARG A 129 12.29 -8.33 -6.15
CA ARG A 129 13.09 -9.09 -5.18
C ARG A 129 13.47 -8.32 -3.92
N SER A 130 12.78 -7.21 -3.69
CA SER A 130 12.87 -6.49 -2.43
C SER A 130 12.23 -7.28 -1.29
N PRO A 131 12.80 -7.23 -0.07
CA PRO A 131 12.22 -7.89 1.11
C PRO A 131 10.76 -7.51 1.38
N PHE A 132 10.37 -6.26 1.14
CA PHE A 132 8.99 -5.81 1.38
C PHE A 132 7.99 -6.52 0.47
N VAL A 133 8.29 -6.58 -0.84
CA VAL A 133 7.45 -7.24 -1.84
C VAL A 133 7.40 -8.75 -1.59
N PHE A 134 8.55 -9.35 -1.27
CA PHE A 134 8.63 -10.77 -0.94
C PHE A 134 7.78 -11.16 0.26
N GLN A 135 7.81 -10.39 1.34
CA GLN A 135 7.00 -10.70 2.53
C GLN A 135 5.50 -10.60 2.24
N THR A 136 5.07 -9.57 1.50
CA THR A 136 3.66 -9.43 1.09
C THR A 136 3.24 -10.55 0.14
N PHE A 137 4.08 -10.91 -0.83
CA PHE A 137 3.80 -12.00 -1.76
C PHE A 137 3.81 -13.37 -1.07
N ALA A 138 4.72 -13.60 -0.13
CA ALA A 138 4.78 -14.81 0.69
C ALA A 138 3.51 -15.02 1.53
N ALA A 139 2.95 -13.94 2.10
CA ALA A 139 1.68 -14.01 2.81
C ALA A 139 0.56 -14.50 1.88
N HIS A 140 0.46 -13.95 0.67
CA HIS A 140 -0.51 -14.42 -0.32
C HIS A 140 -0.28 -15.90 -0.72
N LEU A 141 0.98 -16.30 -0.95
CA LEU A 141 1.31 -17.70 -1.25
C LEU A 141 0.93 -18.64 -0.11
N ALA A 142 1.05 -18.20 1.15
CA ALA A 142 0.62 -18.96 2.31
C ALA A 142 -0.90 -19.12 2.37
N ASP A 143 -1.66 -18.07 2.03
CA ASP A 143 -3.13 -18.08 2.06
C ASP A 143 -3.74 -18.97 0.98
N ILE A 144 -3.12 -19.04 -0.21
CA ILE A 144 -3.58 -19.93 -1.30
C ILE A 144 -3.05 -21.36 -1.15
N LYS A 145 -2.12 -21.61 -0.22
CA LYS A 145 -1.55 -22.95 -0.03
C LYS A 145 -2.61 -23.88 0.55
N GLY A 146 -3.10 -24.81 -0.27
CA GLY A 146 -4.16 -25.73 0.11
C GLY A 146 -5.57 -25.24 -0.24
N SER A 147 -5.71 -24.09 -0.91
CA SER A 147 -7.00 -23.70 -1.49
C SER A 147 -7.45 -24.74 -2.52
N GLN A 148 -8.73 -25.12 -2.47
CA GLN A 148 -9.28 -26.06 -3.43
C GLN A 148 -9.31 -25.43 -4.82
N LYS A 149 -8.74 -26.11 -5.81
CA LYS A 149 -8.85 -25.69 -7.20
C LYS A 149 -10.30 -25.88 -7.65
N ILE A 150 -10.91 -24.80 -8.11
CA ILE A 150 -12.25 -24.85 -8.70
C ILE A 150 -12.09 -25.36 -10.13
N LEU A 151 -12.47 -26.62 -10.36
CA LEU A 151 -12.31 -27.31 -11.65
C LEU A 151 -13.07 -26.62 -12.80
N SER A 152 -14.13 -25.87 -12.51
CA SER A 152 -14.90 -25.15 -13.54
C SER A 152 -14.20 -23.90 -14.07
N LEU A 153 -13.17 -23.40 -13.39
CA LEU A 153 -12.46 -22.17 -13.79
C LEU A 153 -11.16 -22.47 -14.54
N HIS A 154 -10.67 -23.71 -14.49
CA HIS A 154 -9.41 -24.09 -15.11
C HIS A 154 -9.57 -25.32 -15.98
N ASP A 155 -9.21 -25.18 -17.26
CA ASP A 155 -9.08 -26.31 -18.16
C ASP A 155 -8.10 -27.33 -17.54
N PRO A 156 -8.50 -28.60 -17.37
CA PRO A 156 -7.65 -29.60 -16.73
C PRO A 156 -6.37 -29.88 -17.51
N GLU A 157 -6.36 -29.52 -18.80
CA GLU A 157 -5.21 -29.66 -19.69
C GLU A 157 -4.24 -28.47 -19.60
N LYS A 158 -4.68 -27.31 -19.09
CA LYS A 158 -3.83 -26.12 -18.98
C LYS A 158 -3.05 -26.13 -17.65
N PRO A 159 -1.77 -25.71 -17.66
CA PRO A 159 -1.02 -25.54 -16.42
C PRO A 159 -1.71 -24.51 -15.53
N THR A 160 -1.72 -24.76 -14.22
CA THR A 160 -2.26 -23.80 -13.25
C THR A 160 -1.72 -22.41 -13.51
N PRO A 161 -2.58 -21.37 -13.54
CA PRO A 161 -2.13 -20.02 -13.79
C PRO A 161 -1.08 -19.65 -12.74
N SER A 162 0.03 -19.09 -13.22
CA SER A 162 1.06 -18.59 -12.32
C SER A 162 0.51 -17.35 -11.59
N PRO A 163 0.78 -17.17 -10.28
CA PRO A 163 0.27 -16.04 -9.51
C PRO A 163 1.01 -14.73 -9.83
N ILE A 164 1.15 -14.40 -11.13
CA ILE A 164 1.84 -13.23 -11.65
C ILE A 164 1.09 -11.95 -11.26
N GLY A 165 -0.24 -11.97 -11.37
CA GLY A 165 -1.07 -10.84 -10.92
C GLY A 165 -0.90 -10.55 -9.43
N ALA A 166 -0.82 -11.59 -8.59
CA ALA A 166 -0.58 -11.44 -7.15
C ALA A 166 0.79 -10.82 -6.83
N LEU A 167 1.81 -11.09 -7.65
CA LEU A 167 3.12 -10.44 -7.50
C LEU A 167 3.05 -8.94 -7.79
N GLY A 168 2.35 -8.56 -8.87
CA GLY A 168 2.10 -7.15 -9.19
C GLY A 168 1.32 -6.44 -8.07
N LEU A 169 0.26 -7.08 -7.58
CA LEU A 169 -0.56 -6.58 -6.49
C LEU A 169 0.21 -6.39 -5.18
N ALA A 170 1.13 -7.31 -4.86
CA ALA A 170 2.01 -7.20 -3.70
C ALA A 170 2.90 -5.95 -3.79
N ALA A 171 3.45 -5.63 -4.97
CA ALA A 171 4.25 -4.42 -5.17
C ALA A 171 3.42 -3.13 -4.97
N VAL A 172 2.19 -3.08 -5.51
CA VAL A 172 1.30 -1.92 -5.33
C VAL A 172 0.95 -1.73 -3.85
N ALA A 173 0.66 -2.84 -3.16
CA ALA A 173 0.34 -2.80 -1.73
C ALA A 173 1.49 -2.20 -0.92
N VAL A 174 2.74 -2.57 -1.24
CA VAL A 174 3.94 -2.00 -0.62
C VAL A 174 4.10 -0.52 -0.96
N GLU A 175 3.93 -0.12 -2.23
CA GLU A 175 4.01 1.29 -2.64
C GLU A 175 3.02 2.15 -1.88
N ARG A 176 1.78 1.68 -1.76
CA ARG A 176 0.72 2.36 -1.02
C ARG A 176 1.05 2.48 0.46
N ALA A 177 1.57 1.41 1.08
CA ALA A 177 1.98 1.44 2.48
C ALA A 177 3.08 2.48 2.72
N LEU A 178 4.11 2.47 1.87
CA LEU A 178 5.21 3.44 1.94
C LEU A 178 4.72 4.86 1.72
N THR A 179 3.78 5.07 0.80
CA THR A 179 3.16 6.38 0.52
C THR A 179 2.43 6.89 1.76
N LEU A 180 1.60 6.07 2.40
CA LEU A 180 0.89 6.45 3.63
C LEU A 180 1.84 6.79 4.78
N ILE A 181 2.98 6.08 4.90
CA ILE A 181 4.00 6.39 5.91
C ILE A 181 4.69 7.70 5.56
N ALA A 182 5.08 7.90 4.30
CA ALA A 182 5.77 9.11 3.82
C ALA A 182 4.93 10.37 4.02
N THR A 183 3.62 10.31 3.76
CA THR A 183 2.69 11.43 4.01
C THR A 183 2.41 11.64 5.51
N GLY A 184 2.75 10.66 6.36
CA GLY A 184 2.41 10.67 7.78
C GLY A 184 0.96 10.31 8.09
N THR A 185 0.21 9.82 7.09
CA THR A 185 -1.16 9.32 7.27
C THR A 185 -1.19 8.01 8.06
N LEU A 186 -0.14 7.19 7.91
CA LEU A 186 0.07 5.97 8.67
C LEU A 186 1.29 6.13 9.58
N THR A 187 1.05 6.24 10.89
CA THR A 187 2.12 6.28 11.89
C THR A 187 2.31 4.93 12.56
N VAL A 188 3.47 4.75 13.16
CA VAL A 188 3.88 3.53 13.86
C VAL A 188 3.03 3.30 15.10
N GLU A 189 2.64 4.38 15.76
CA GLU A 189 1.75 4.35 16.91
C GLU A 189 0.37 3.84 16.51
N MET A 190 -0.16 4.30 15.37
CA MET A 190 -1.42 3.76 14.81
C MET A 190 -1.30 2.27 14.48
N ALA A 191 -0.19 1.87 13.83
CA ALA A 191 0.13 0.48 13.51
C ALA A 191 0.19 -0.41 14.77
N HIS A 192 0.81 0.07 15.86
CA HIS A 192 0.87 -0.66 17.12
C HIS A 192 -0.47 -0.72 17.85
N ALA A 193 -1.21 0.40 17.86
CA ALA A 193 -2.53 0.47 18.49
C ALA A 193 -3.55 -0.45 17.79
N ALA A 194 -3.38 -0.66 16.48
CA ALA A 194 -4.24 -1.51 15.67
C ALA A 194 -3.82 -2.99 15.63
N ARG A 195 -2.82 -3.45 16.40
CA ARG A 195 -2.39 -4.86 16.36
C ARG A 195 -3.59 -5.82 16.52
N GLY A 196 -3.91 -6.54 15.45
CA GLY A 196 -5.04 -7.48 15.38
C GLY A 196 -6.40 -6.86 15.03
N ARG A 197 -6.45 -5.59 14.64
CA ARG A 197 -7.66 -4.85 14.24
C ARG A 197 -7.38 -4.03 12.96
N THR A 198 -8.44 -3.67 12.24
CA THR A 198 -8.32 -2.77 11.08
C THR A 198 -7.89 -1.38 11.53
N ILE A 199 -6.90 -0.78 10.86
CA ILE A 199 -6.50 0.61 11.12
C ILE A 199 -7.60 1.52 10.61
N THR A 200 -8.25 2.26 11.51
CA THR A 200 -9.13 3.35 11.11
C THR A 200 -8.29 4.55 10.75
N HIS A 201 -8.20 4.85 9.46
CA HIS A 201 -7.49 6.03 8.99
C HIS A 201 -8.28 7.32 9.28
N PRO A 202 -7.59 8.45 9.56
CA PRO A 202 -8.24 9.75 9.73
C PRO A 202 -9.02 10.11 8.48
N ARG A 203 -10.31 10.41 8.62
CA ARG A 203 -11.13 10.88 7.50
C ARG A 203 -10.63 12.25 7.07
N THR A 204 -10.43 12.42 5.77
CA THR A 204 -10.07 13.71 5.19
C THR A 204 -11.36 14.47 4.88
N LEU A 205 -11.48 15.70 5.36
CA LEU A 205 -12.64 16.55 5.06
C LEU A 205 -12.54 17.02 3.60
N ASN A 206 -13.57 16.74 2.81
CA ASN A 206 -13.64 17.26 1.45
C ASN A 206 -14.18 18.69 1.49
N PHE A 207 -13.33 19.67 1.18
CA PHE A 207 -13.68 21.10 1.24
C PHE A 207 -14.84 21.50 0.31
N SER A 208 -15.08 20.79 -0.80
CA SER A 208 -16.17 21.15 -1.71
C SER A 208 -17.54 20.67 -1.23
N THR A 209 -17.59 19.57 -0.47
CA THR A 209 -18.85 18.96 0.00
C THR A 209 -19.06 19.13 1.50
N ASN A 210 -18.04 19.58 2.22
CA ASN A 210 -17.96 19.63 3.69
C ASN A 210 -18.32 18.28 4.35
N LYS A 211 -18.09 17.17 3.64
CA LYS A 211 -18.31 15.81 4.11
C LYS A 211 -16.99 15.09 4.28
N ASP A 212 -16.92 14.25 5.29
CA ASP A 212 -15.81 13.33 5.46
C ASP A 212 -15.72 12.36 4.29
N SER A 213 -14.54 12.27 3.68
CA SER A 213 -14.27 11.34 2.59
C SER A 213 -13.15 10.39 2.97
N MET A 214 -13.35 9.11 2.67
CA MET A 214 -12.29 8.09 2.70
C MET A 214 -11.77 7.75 1.30
N ARG A 215 -12.29 8.40 0.25
CA ARG A 215 -12.00 8.04 -1.15
C ARG A 215 -10.52 8.10 -1.48
N GLN A 216 -9.81 9.10 -0.97
CA GLN A 216 -8.37 9.27 -1.23
C GLN A 216 -7.50 8.18 -0.60
N MET A 217 -8.03 7.48 0.42
CA MET A 217 -7.31 6.42 1.10
C MET A 217 -7.73 5.03 0.64
N GLY A 218 -8.75 4.89 -0.20
CA GLY A 218 -9.20 3.59 -0.69
C GLY A 218 -8.18 2.94 -1.62
N PHE A 219 -8.09 1.60 -1.55
CA PHE A 219 -7.47 0.79 -2.60
C PHE A 219 -8.52 0.52 -3.68
N SER A 220 -8.85 1.57 -4.44
CA SER A 220 -9.82 1.49 -5.52
C SER A 220 -9.12 1.61 -6.86
N ASP A 221 -9.74 1.08 -7.88
CA ASP A 221 -9.26 1.20 -9.26
C ASP A 221 -9.03 2.68 -9.66
N ALA A 222 -9.98 3.57 -9.31
CA ALA A 222 -9.86 5.01 -9.56
C ALA A 222 -8.62 5.69 -8.93
N SER A 223 -7.99 5.09 -7.91
CA SER A 223 -6.82 5.65 -7.23
C SER A 223 -5.52 4.86 -7.45
N TRP A 224 -5.62 3.54 -7.62
CA TRP A 224 -4.48 2.62 -7.70
C TRP A 224 -4.54 1.62 -8.87
N GLY A 225 -5.59 1.66 -9.70
CA GLY A 225 -5.80 0.78 -10.86
C GLY A 225 -4.62 0.83 -11.82
N LYS A 226 -4.34 2.01 -12.34
CA LYS A 226 -3.15 2.34 -13.15
C LYS A 226 -1.82 1.81 -12.60
N ALA A 227 -1.55 1.98 -11.30
CA ALA A 227 -0.33 1.43 -10.69
C ALA A 227 -0.37 -0.10 -10.72
N THR A 228 -1.52 -0.70 -10.37
CA THR A 228 -1.76 -2.14 -10.40
C THR A 228 -1.56 -2.74 -11.79
N HIS A 229 -2.15 -2.16 -12.83
CA HIS A 229 -1.95 -2.56 -14.21
C HIS A 229 -0.49 -2.45 -14.64
N ASN A 230 0.20 -1.38 -14.27
CA ASN A 230 1.63 -1.21 -14.57
C ASN A 230 2.50 -2.29 -13.92
N TYR A 231 2.29 -2.61 -12.63
CA TYR A 231 3.05 -3.68 -11.98
C TYR A 231 2.68 -5.07 -12.49
N ALA A 232 1.40 -5.32 -12.79
CA ALA A 232 0.98 -6.57 -13.41
C ALA A 232 1.68 -6.75 -14.77
N LYS A 233 1.69 -5.71 -15.61
CA LYS A 233 2.40 -5.71 -16.90
C LYS A 233 3.91 -5.95 -16.73
N LEU A 234 4.54 -5.34 -15.72
CA LEU A 234 5.95 -5.60 -15.40
C LEU A 234 6.19 -7.04 -14.95
N ALA A 235 5.29 -7.60 -14.13
CA ALA A 235 5.36 -8.98 -13.68
C ALA A 235 5.20 -9.97 -14.85
N HIS A 236 4.32 -9.67 -15.81
CA HIS A 236 4.13 -10.47 -17.03
C HIS A 236 5.33 -10.45 -17.97
N LYS A 237 6.15 -9.39 -17.95
CA LYS A 237 7.42 -9.34 -18.72
C LYS A 237 8.51 -10.24 -18.13
N LEU A 238 8.33 -10.79 -16.93
CA LEU A 238 9.31 -11.70 -16.34
C LEU A 238 9.29 -13.05 -17.07
N THR A 239 10.48 -13.52 -17.46
CA THR A 239 10.65 -14.90 -17.92
C THR A 239 10.22 -15.89 -16.84
N LYS A 240 9.63 -17.02 -17.22
CA LYS A 240 9.19 -18.08 -16.29
C LYS A 240 10.28 -18.52 -15.31
N ALA A 241 11.54 -18.59 -15.75
CA ALA A 241 12.67 -18.92 -14.89
C ALA A 241 12.89 -17.88 -13.77
N LYS A 242 12.93 -16.59 -14.11
CA LYS A 242 13.05 -15.49 -13.13
C LYS A 242 11.87 -15.47 -12.15
N PHE A 243 10.66 -15.68 -12.65
CA PHE A 243 9.46 -15.77 -11.81
C PHE A 243 9.53 -16.94 -10.82
N ASN A 244 9.96 -18.12 -11.27
CA ASN A 244 10.13 -19.28 -10.38
C ASN A 244 11.18 -19.03 -9.28
N VAL A 245 12.25 -18.29 -9.59
CA VAL A 245 13.23 -17.86 -8.59
C VAL A 245 12.58 -16.95 -7.54
N ILE A 246 11.77 -15.98 -7.98
CA ILE A 246 11.00 -15.10 -7.07
C ILE A 246 10.06 -15.91 -6.17
N VAL A 247 9.28 -16.85 -6.74
CA VAL A 247 8.38 -17.70 -5.97
C VAL A 247 9.15 -18.54 -4.94
N LYS A 248 10.27 -19.16 -5.35
CA LYS A 248 11.11 -19.97 -4.46
C LYS A 248 11.66 -19.13 -3.30
N GLU A 249 12.17 -17.93 -3.57
CA GLU A 249 12.70 -17.04 -2.54
C GLU A 249 11.59 -16.52 -1.61
N ALA A 250 10.42 -16.16 -2.15
CA ALA A 250 9.28 -15.73 -1.35
C ALA A 250 8.78 -16.86 -0.43
N GLN A 251 8.84 -18.12 -0.87
CA GLN A 251 8.48 -19.27 -0.04
C GLN A 251 9.35 -19.42 1.21
N GLU A 252 10.60 -18.94 1.19
CA GLU A 252 11.47 -18.93 2.38
C GLU A 252 10.97 -17.95 3.46
N PHE A 253 10.22 -16.91 3.07
CA PHE A 253 9.60 -15.95 3.98
C PHE A 253 8.23 -16.38 4.48
N MET A 254 7.69 -17.50 3.99
CA MET A 254 6.46 -18.08 4.52
C MET A 254 6.74 -18.56 5.94
N LYS A 255 6.45 -17.72 6.93
CA LYS A 255 6.26 -18.19 8.31
C LYS A 255 5.20 -19.29 8.22
N PRO A 256 5.41 -20.49 8.81
CA PRO A 256 4.37 -21.48 8.90
C PRO A 256 3.15 -20.77 9.51
N THR A 257 2.13 -20.53 8.69
CA THR A 257 0.88 -19.98 9.15
C THR A 257 0.35 -21.01 10.12
N TRP A 258 0.52 -20.73 11.42
CA TRP A 258 -0.04 -21.57 12.46
C TRP A 258 -1.53 -21.65 12.13
N THR A 259 -1.97 -22.83 11.72
CA THR A 259 -3.31 -23.08 11.20
C THR A 259 -4.32 -22.47 12.16
N ARG A 260 -4.85 -21.31 11.80
CA ARG A 260 -5.95 -20.69 12.52
C ARG A 260 -7.19 -21.43 12.06
N ASN A 261 -7.41 -22.59 12.65
CA ASN A 261 -8.61 -23.41 12.45
C ASN A 261 -9.83 -22.54 12.77
N LYS A 262 -10.43 -21.91 11.75
CA LYS A 262 -11.72 -21.23 11.89
C LYS A 262 -12.50 -21.33 10.57
N THR A 263 -13.40 -22.31 10.58
CA THR A 263 -14.43 -22.67 9.60
C THR A 263 -15.34 -21.50 9.20
N THR A 264 -15.43 -21.11 7.91
CA THR A 264 -16.57 -20.43 7.19
C THR A 264 -16.10 -19.96 5.80
N ASP A 265 -16.51 -20.56 4.67
CA ASP A 265 -17.73 -20.39 3.82
C ASP A 265 -17.75 -19.13 2.91
N ALA A 266 -18.04 -19.29 1.60
CA ALA A 266 -17.51 -18.54 0.42
C ALA A 266 -18.44 -17.45 -0.25
N MET A 267 -17.91 -16.57 -1.15
CA MET A 267 -18.44 -16.17 -2.52
C MET A 267 -17.79 -14.90 -3.20
N GLU A 268 -17.82 -14.90 -4.56
CA GLU A 268 -17.25 -14.16 -5.75
C GLU A 268 -17.59 -12.65 -6.01
N VAL A 269 -17.38 -11.98 -7.20
CA VAL A 269 -16.29 -11.45 -8.11
C VAL A 269 -16.96 -10.36 -9.04
N ILE A 270 -16.23 -9.40 -9.68
CA ILE A 270 -16.36 -8.90 -11.12
C ILE A 270 -15.77 -7.46 -11.37
N ASN A 271 -15.33 -7.25 -12.64
CA ASN A 271 -14.33 -6.38 -13.28
C ASN A 271 -14.70 -4.93 -13.74
N VAL A 272 -13.64 -4.25 -14.20
CA VAL A 272 -13.40 -2.86 -14.65
C VAL A 272 -13.00 -2.87 -16.13
N ASP A 273 -13.16 -1.76 -16.86
CA ASP A 273 -12.26 -1.47 -18.00
C ASP A 273 -11.94 0.03 -18.18
N GLU A 274 -10.71 0.27 -18.63
CA GLU A 274 -9.92 1.52 -18.71
C GLU A 274 -9.60 1.89 -20.19
N ASP A 275 -9.06 3.10 -20.40
CA ASP A 275 -8.08 3.39 -21.47
C ASP A 275 -7.06 4.42 -20.95
N ASP A 276 -5.76 4.08 -20.93
CA ASP A 276 -4.67 4.98 -20.47
C ASP A 276 -3.27 4.66 -21.10
N GLU A 277 -2.37 5.65 -21.03
CA GLU A 277 -1.34 6.05 -22.00
C GLU A 277 0.14 5.69 -21.63
N TRP A 278 0.48 4.50 -21.09
CA TRP A 278 1.78 4.25 -20.37
C TRP A 278 2.92 3.53 -21.14
N ALA A 279 3.05 3.74 -22.44
CA ALA A 279 3.93 2.93 -23.28
C ALA A 279 5.44 3.29 -23.26
N PHE A 280 6.20 3.26 -22.13
CA PHE A 280 7.68 3.44 -22.21
C PHE A 280 8.61 2.75 -21.17
N LEU A 281 8.20 1.71 -20.43
CA LEU A 281 9.13 0.92 -19.59
C LEU A 281 9.46 -0.45 -20.23
N VAL A 282 10.54 -0.49 -21.02
CA VAL A 282 11.17 -1.73 -21.52
C VAL A 282 12.53 -1.88 -20.84
N ASP A 283 12.71 -2.99 -20.12
CA ASP A 283 13.96 -3.33 -19.44
C ASP A 283 14.91 -4.00 -20.44
N ASN A 284 15.82 -3.21 -20.99
CA ASN A 284 16.92 -3.67 -21.84
C ASN A 284 18.16 -3.93 -20.96
N SER A 285 18.29 -5.14 -20.44
CA SER A 285 19.57 -5.64 -19.93
C SER A 285 19.65 -7.16 -20.06
N ASP A 286 20.24 -7.57 -21.18
CA ASP A 286 20.84 -8.86 -21.49
C ASP A 286 21.87 -9.32 -20.45
N SER A 287 22.10 -10.64 -20.39
CA SER A 287 23.31 -11.28 -20.92
C SER A 287 23.62 -12.60 -20.21
N ASP A 288 23.89 -13.59 -21.06
CA ASP A 288 24.15 -14.99 -20.74
C ASP A 288 25.26 -15.20 -19.71
N CYS A 289 25.06 -16.16 -18.81
CA CYS A 289 26.16 -16.95 -18.25
C CYS A 289 25.77 -18.44 -18.35
N LYS A 290 26.50 -19.12 -19.24
CA LYS A 290 26.60 -20.58 -19.34
C LYS A 290 27.13 -21.19 -18.05
#